data_AF-A0A9W4X3E7-F1
#
_entry.id   AF-A0A9W4X3E7-F1
#
_cell.length_a   1.000
_cell.length_b   1.000
_cell.length_c   1.000
_cell.angle_alpha   90.00
_cell.angle_beta   90.00
_cell.angle_gamma   90.00
#
_symmetry.space_group_name_H-M   'P 1'
#
loop_
_entity.id
_entity.type
_entity.pdbx_description
1 polymer ?
#
loop_
_entity_poly.entity_id
_entity_poly.type
_entity_poly.pdbx_seq_one_letter_code
_entity_poly.pdbx_strand_id
1 'polypeptide(L)'
;MNSSLASLIKNLGNDHPITTTYFKKQDYSSEQISLAYRKGIFSYKYIDFHDQFKKIELPLIHEFHSVLEGKISQEDYNYIQNVLKGFGYKNLGEYNDLYLKIDMLSLVYIQMFD
;
A
#
# COMPACT_ATOMS: atom_id res chain seq x y z
N MET A 1 6.85 -23.43 4.20
CA MET A 1 7.33 -22.60 3.08
C MET A 1 7.14 -21.15 3.49
N ASN A 2 8.20 -20.40 3.76
CA ASN A 2 8.06 -18.98 4.14
C ASN A 2 8.05 -18.13 2.85
N SER A 3 6.97 -18.19 2.09
CA SER A 3 6.74 -17.24 1.00
C SER A 3 6.47 -15.86 1.60
N SER A 4 7.08 -14.82 1.03
CA SER A 4 6.81 -13.44 1.46
C SER A 4 5.34 -13.07 1.23
N LEU A 5 4.81 -12.14 2.03
CA LEU A 5 3.46 -11.57 1.83
C LEU A 5 3.23 -11.10 0.38
N ALA A 6 4.26 -10.53 -0.25
CA ALA A 6 4.19 -10.09 -1.64
C ALA A 6 3.93 -11.26 -2.62
N SER A 7 4.55 -12.41 -2.36
CA SER A 7 4.38 -13.62 -3.17
C SER A 7 2.99 -14.22 -2.98
N LEU A 8 2.47 -14.22 -1.75
CA LEU A 8 1.11 -14.69 -1.46
C LEU A 8 0.07 -13.82 -2.14
N ILE A 9 0.16 -12.49 -1.99
CA ILE A 9 -0.72 -11.53 -2.66
C ILE A 9 -0.68 -11.69 -4.18
N LYS A 10 0.52 -11.86 -4.77
CA LYS A 10 0.66 -12.06 -6.22
C LYS A 10 -0.05 -13.32 -6.72
N ASN A 11 -0.07 -14.40 -5.92
CA ASN A 11 -0.76 -15.65 -6.29
C ASN A 11 -2.29 -15.52 -6.29
N LEU A 12 -2.84 -14.52 -5.59
CA LEU A 12 -4.28 -14.22 -5.57
C LEU A 12 -4.77 -13.52 -6.84
N GLY A 13 -3.84 -12.99 -7.66
CA GLY A 13 -4.18 -12.27 -8.88
C GLY A 13 -5.03 -11.03 -8.58
N ASN A 14 -6.24 -10.98 -9.15
CA ASN A 14 -7.19 -9.88 -8.93
C ASN A 14 -8.33 -10.25 -7.95
N ASP A 15 -8.26 -11.42 -7.32
CA ASP A 15 -9.31 -11.91 -6.43
C ASP A 15 -9.06 -11.47 -4.98
N HIS A 16 -9.51 -10.26 -4.65
CA HIS A 16 -9.41 -9.69 -3.30
C HIS A 16 -10.80 -9.32 -2.76
N PRO A 17 -11.66 -10.29 -2.44
CA PRO A 17 -13.07 -10.04 -2.11
C PRO A 17 -13.23 -9.14 -0.88
N ILE A 18 -12.42 -9.34 0.16
CA ILE A 18 -12.48 -8.54 1.40
C ILE A 18 -12.08 -7.07 1.10
N THR A 19 -10.94 -6.87 0.44
CA THR A 19 -10.46 -5.54 0.01
C THR A 19 -11.49 -4.85 -0.89
N THR A 20 -12.04 -5.58 -1.85
CA THR A 20 -13.06 -5.09 -2.78
C THR A 20 -14.31 -4.65 -2.05
N THR A 21 -14.86 -5.50 -1.18
CA THR A 21 -16.05 -5.18 -0.39
C THR A 21 -15.80 -3.99 0.53
N TYR A 22 -14.62 -3.90 1.15
CA TYR A 22 -14.29 -2.78 2.04
C TYR A 22 -14.29 -1.44 1.29
N PHE A 23 -13.55 -1.34 0.19
CA PHE A 23 -13.44 -0.07 -0.55
C PHE A 23 -14.69 0.27 -1.38
N LYS A 24 -15.45 -0.73 -1.88
CA LYS A 24 -16.76 -0.46 -2.51
C LYS A 24 -17.75 0.19 -1.55
N LYS A 25 -17.73 -0.18 -0.26
CA LYS A 25 -18.58 0.46 0.77
C LYS A 25 -18.21 1.91 1.07
N GLN A 26 -17.06 2.36 0.58
CA GLN A 26 -16.56 3.74 0.71
C GLN A 26 -16.70 4.50 -0.63
N ASP A 27 -17.51 3.98 -1.57
CA ASP A 27 -17.78 4.58 -2.88
C ASP A 27 -16.55 4.73 -3.81
N TYR A 28 -15.49 3.95 -3.59
CA TYR A 28 -14.37 3.89 -4.53
C TYR A 28 -14.72 3.11 -5.81
N SER A 29 -14.23 3.59 -6.96
CA SER A 29 -14.39 2.93 -8.26
C SER A 29 -13.59 1.64 -8.35
N SER A 30 -13.98 0.75 -9.27
CA SER A 30 -13.24 -0.51 -9.50
C SER A 30 -11.77 -0.26 -9.88
N GLU A 31 -11.47 0.82 -10.59
CA GLU A 31 -10.11 1.24 -10.95
C GLU A 31 -9.31 1.71 -9.73
N GLN A 32 -9.92 2.43 -8.79
CA GLN A 32 -9.26 2.82 -7.54
C GLN A 32 -9.01 1.60 -6.65
N ILE A 33 -9.96 0.67 -6.61
CA ILE A 33 -9.88 -0.54 -5.80
C ILE A 33 -8.77 -1.47 -6.30
N SER A 34 -8.58 -1.59 -7.62
CA SER A 34 -7.52 -2.45 -8.17
C SER A 34 -6.11 -1.99 -7.78
N LEU A 35 -5.94 -0.70 -7.48
CA LEU A 35 -4.69 -0.18 -6.91
C LEU A 35 -4.40 -0.77 -5.53
N ALA A 36 -5.40 -1.26 -4.78
CA ALA A 36 -5.24 -1.85 -3.45
C ALA A 36 -4.93 -3.37 -3.46
N TYR A 37 -4.83 -4.00 -4.63
CA TYR A 37 -4.56 -5.45 -4.74
C TYR A 37 -3.08 -5.79 -4.61
N ARG A 38 -2.20 -4.81 -4.82
CA ARG A 38 -0.77 -5.00 -4.66
C ARG A 38 -0.36 -4.67 -3.23
N LYS A 39 0.64 -5.41 -2.73
CA LYS A 39 1.30 -5.12 -1.44
C LYS A 39 1.68 -3.63 -1.40
N GLY A 40 1.27 -2.96 -0.32
CA GLY A 40 1.68 -1.60 -0.06
C GLY A 40 3.20 -1.49 0.12
N ILE A 41 3.76 -0.35 -0.26
CA ILE A 41 5.17 -0.02 -0.03
C ILE A 41 5.16 1.21 0.87
N PHE A 42 5.96 1.22 1.94
CA PHE A 42 6.06 2.37 2.85
C PHE A 42 7.49 2.51 3.38
N SER A 43 7.99 3.74 3.46
CA SER A 43 9.35 4.03 3.93
C SER A 43 9.36 4.40 5.41
N TYR A 44 9.47 3.39 6.29
CA TYR A 44 9.56 3.62 7.73
C TYR A 44 10.79 4.44 8.13
N LYS A 45 11.91 4.31 7.39
CA LYS A 45 13.13 5.09 7.66
C LYS A 45 12.97 6.58 7.38
N TYR A 46 12.01 6.96 6.53
CA TYR A 46 11.76 8.37 6.24
C TYR A 46 10.97 9.05 7.37
N ILE A 47 10.13 8.28 8.08
CA ILE A 47 9.31 8.76 9.18
C ILE A 47 10.06 8.57 10.50
N ASP A 48 10.90 9.55 10.83
CA ASP A 48 11.66 9.65 12.08
C ASP A 48 10.95 10.55 13.12
N PHE A 49 10.15 11.51 12.66
CA PHE A 49 9.41 12.45 13.52
C PHE A 49 7.95 12.57 13.12
N HIS A 50 7.08 12.78 14.11
CA HIS A 50 5.63 12.90 13.89
C HIS A 50 5.26 14.01 12.89
N ASP A 51 6.01 15.12 12.84
CA ASP A 51 5.76 16.22 11.90
C ASP A 51 5.93 15.82 10.44
N GLN A 52 6.67 14.75 10.13
CA GLN A 52 6.80 14.28 8.75
C GLN A 52 5.49 13.71 8.21
N PHE A 53 4.59 13.20 9.06
CA PHE A 53 3.25 12.80 8.62
C PHE A 53 2.41 13.96 8.08
N LYS A 54 2.72 15.20 8.47
CA LYS A 54 2.01 16.39 7.98
C LYS A 54 2.48 16.84 6.60
N LYS A 55 3.61 16.31 6.09
CA LYS A 55 4.14 16.67 4.77
C LYS A 55 3.21 16.16 3.67
N ILE A 56 3.03 16.98 2.65
CA ILE A 56 2.21 16.67 1.46
C ILE A 56 3.06 15.95 0.40
N GLU A 57 4.35 16.29 0.34
CA GLU A 57 5.25 15.77 -0.67
C GLU A 57 5.68 14.35 -0.35
N LEU A 58 5.64 13.51 -1.37
CA LEU A 58 6.19 12.17 -1.31
C LEU A 58 7.73 12.28 -1.23
N PRO A 59 8.39 11.48 -0.37
CA PRO A 59 9.85 11.38 -0.36
C PRO A 59 10.38 11.04 -1.74
N LEU A 60 11.59 11.51 -2.07
CA LEU A 60 12.24 11.12 -3.33
C LEU A 60 12.46 9.60 -3.34
N ILE A 61 12.49 8.99 -4.54
CA ILE A 61 12.65 7.54 -4.69
C ILE A 61 13.87 6.98 -3.93
N HIS A 62 14.98 7.73 -3.85
CA HIS A 62 16.18 7.30 -3.13
C HIS A 62 16.03 7.38 -1.60
N GLU A 63 15.04 8.12 -1.09
CA GLU A 63 14.65 8.18 0.32
C GLU A 63 13.62 7.10 0.67
N PHE A 64 13.01 6.46 -0.34
CA PHE A 64 12.25 5.24 -0.14
C PHE A 64 13.18 4.06 0.06
N HIS A 65 13.27 3.61 1.30
CA HIS A 65 13.97 2.39 1.66
C HIS A 65 13.03 1.49 2.45
N SER A 66 12.55 0.44 1.79
CA SER A 66 11.85 -0.64 2.47
C SER A 66 12.83 -1.32 3.44
N VAL A 67 12.39 -1.56 4.68
CA VAL A 67 13.18 -2.32 5.65
C VAL A 67 13.38 -3.77 5.16
N LEU A 68 12.41 -4.30 4.41
CA LEU A 68 12.39 -5.68 3.94
C LEU A 68 13.05 -5.87 2.57
N GLU A 69 12.88 -4.90 1.66
CA GLU A 69 13.26 -5.06 0.24
C GLU A 69 14.40 -4.12 -0.18
N GLY A 70 14.81 -3.19 0.69
CA GLY A 70 15.88 -2.25 0.37
C GLY A 70 15.41 -1.07 -0.47
N LYS A 71 16.17 -0.72 -1.50
CA LYS A 71 15.79 0.31 -2.48
C LYS A 71 14.64 -0.20 -3.34
N ILE A 72 13.67 0.66 -3.60
CA ILE A 72 12.53 0.33 -4.46
C ILE A 72 12.85 0.62 -5.93
N SER A 73 12.12 -0.01 -6.84
CA SER A 73 12.24 0.25 -8.27
C SER A 73 11.50 1.52 -8.69
N GLN A 74 11.80 2.05 -9.89
CA GLN A 74 11.03 3.16 -10.45
C GLN A 74 9.57 2.79 -10.70
N GLU A 75 9.29 1.54 -11.03
CA GLU A 75 7.93 1.01 -11.22
C GLU A 75 7.14 1.02 -9.91
N ASP A 76 7.78 0.64 -8.80
CA ASP A 76 7.20 0.74 -7.45
C ASP A 76 6.86 2.18 -7.09
N TYR A 77 7.78 3.10 -7.36
CA TYR A 77 7.58 4.51 -7.06
C TYR A 77 6.43 5.11 -7.87
N ASN A 78 6.37 4.82 -9.18
CA ASN A 78 5.26 5.25 -10.04
C ASN A 78 3.92 4.66 -9.57
N TYR A 79 3.92 3.40 -9.12
CA TYR A 79 2.74 2.76 -8.55
C TYR A 79 2.27 3.47 -7.28
N ILE A 80 3.17 3.83 -6.35
CA ILE A 80 2.82 4.62 -5.15
C ILE A 80 2.17 5.95 -5.55
N GLN A 81 2.74 6.65 -6.52
CA GLN A 81 2.18 7.92 -7.01
C GLN A 81 0.75 7.74 -7.57
N ASN A 82 0.50 6.64 -8.30
CA ASN A 82 -0.83 6.32 -8.82
C ASN A 82 -1.82 6.00 -7.70
N VAL A 83 -1.42 5.24 -6.69
CA VAL A 83 -2.25 4.96 -5.50
C VAL A 83 -2.63 6.27 -4.82
N LEU A 84 -1.65 7.13 -4.52
CA LEU A 84 -1.89 8.39 -3.82
C LEU A 84 -2.84 9.31 -4.58
N LYS A 85 -2.64 9.42 -5.90
CA LYS A 85 -3.53 10.19 -6.78
C LYS A 85 -4.94 9.58 -6.82
N GLY A 86 -5.03 8.26 -6.92
CA GLY A 86 -6.30 7.53 -6.95
C GLY A 86 -7.11 7.70 -5.67
N PHE A 87 -6.47 7.72 -4.51
CA PHE A 87 -7.15 7.82 -3.21
C PHE A 87 -7.32 9.26 -2.69
N GLY A 88 -6.82 10.27 -3.40
CA GLY A 88 -7.03 11.69 -3.06
C GLY A 88 -6.30 12.14 -1.79
N TYR A 89 -5.15 11.53 -1.53
CA TYR A 89 -4.33 11.74 -0.35
C TYR A 89 -3.85 13.20 -0.17
N LYS A 90 -3.76 13.65 1.08
CA LYS A 90 -3.35 15.03 1.43
C LYS A 90 -2.01 15.15 2.17
N ASN A 91 -1.60 14.18 2.96
CA ASN A 91 -0.40 14.26 3.82
C ASN A 91 0.07 12.88 4.28
N LEU A 92 1.38 12.68 4.55
CA LEU A 92 2.02 11.35 4.70
C LEU A 92 1.35 10.47 5.76
N GLY A 93 0.64 11.05 6.72
CA GLY A 93 -0.25 10.36 7.65
C GLY A 93 -1.37 9.59 6.95
N GLU A 94 -2.15 10.24 6.08
CA GLU A 94 -3.24 9.59 5.34
C GLU A 94 -2.73 8.45 4.43
N TYR A 95 -1.51 8.56 3.90
CA TYR A 95 -0.90 7.50 3.10
C TYR A 95 -0.50 6.33 3.97
N ASN A 96 0.12 6.61 5.12
CA ASN A 96 0.44 5.58 6.09
C ASN A 96 -0.82 4.83 6.53
N ASP A 97 -1.91 5.55 6.80
CA ASP A 97 -3.18 4.93 7.18
C ASP A 97 -3.75 4.05 6.06
N LEU A 98 -3.72 4.53 4.82
CA LEU A 98 -4.12 3.73 3.65
C LEU A 98 -3.24 2.49 3.48
N TYR A 99 -1.92 2.65 3.59
CA TYR A 99 -0.95 1.55 3.52
C TYR A 99 -1.25 0.48 4.58
N LEU A 100 -1.40 0.87 5.85
CA LEU A 100 -1.72 -0.03 6.95
C LEU A 100 -3.07 -0.71 6.74
N LYS A 101 -4.05 0.01 6.16
CA LYS A 101 -5.36 -0.55 5.86
C LYS A 101 -5.27 -1.65 4.82
N ILE A 102 -4.57 -1.42 3.71
CA ILE A 102 -4.37 -2.39 2.64
C ILE A 102 -3.61 -3.61 3.17
N ASP A 103 -2.57 -3.39 3.96
CA ASP A 103 -1.75 -4.46 4.56
C ASP A 103 -2.61 -5.34 5.49
N MET A 104 -3.38 -4.72 6.38
CA MET A 104 -4.30 -5.42 7.29
C MET A 104 -5.37 -6.23 6.53
N LEU A 105 -6.01 -5.64 5.51
CA LEU A 105 -7.02 -6.35 4.72
C LEU A 105 -6.43 -7.56 3.97
N SER A 106 -5.19 -7.42 3.49
CA SER A 106 -4.46 -8.50 2.82
C SER A 106 -4.12 -9.63 3.80
N LEU A 107 -3.66 -9.28 5.01
CA LEU A 107 -3.35 -10.25 6.07
C LEU A 107 -4.59 -11.01 6.55
N VAL A 108 -5.72 -10.31 6.75
CA VAL A 108 -7.00 -10.94 7.12
C VAL A 108 -7.44 -11.93 6.06
N TYR A 109 -7.34 -11.56 4.77
CA TYR A 109 -7.68 -12.48 3.70
C TYR A 109 -6.82 -13.74 3.76
N ILE A 110 -5.49 -13.61 3.83
CA ILE A 110 -4.58 -14.76 3.86
C ILE A 110 -4.88 -15.68 5.07
N GLN A 111 -5.08 -15.12 6.27
CA GLN A 111 -5.39 -15.91 7.48
C GLN A 111 -6.74 -16.64 7.44
N MET A 112 -7.69 -16.18 6.63
CA MET A 112 -8.99 -16.84 6.49
C MET A 112 -8.97 -18.00 5.48
N PHE A 113 -7.92 -18.10 4.64
CA PHE A 113 -7.84 -19.05 3.53
C PHE A 113 -6.56 -19.91 3.53
N ASP A 114 -5.65 -19.72 4.50
CA ASP A 114 -4.57 -20.65 4.89
C ASP A 114 -5.02 -21.62 6.00
#